data_AF-A0A2K3YGA2-F1
#
_entry.id   AF-A0A2K3YGA2-F1
#
_cell.length_a   1.000
_cell.length_b   1.000
_cell.length_c   1.000
_cell.angle_alpha   90.00
_cell.angle_beta   90.00
_cell.angle_gamma   90.00
#
_symmetry.space_group_name_H-M   'P 1'
#
loop_
_entity.id
_entity.type
_entity.pdbx_description
1 polymer ?
#
loop_
_entity_poly.entity_id
_entity_poly.type
_entity_poly.pdbx_seq_one_letter_code
_entity_poly.pdbx_strand_id
1 'polypeptide(L)'
;MSNDSNNQTTEELLAQQRQQFENYQKEQASKTKKRWLWGCGGCLVVFIILSIIFTACTGAFLNEVSKEIDKQNTTSQGTVKHPSHDSNATTEQNNALSKAEIYSDTLYMSKQGIYDQLTSEYGDKFPAEAAQYAIDHLQADYKNNALNKAESYSKDMHMSKNEIQEQLTSEYGEKFTEEEAQYAIDNLK
;
A
#
# COMPACT_ATOMS: atom_id res chain seq x y z
N MET A 1 24.36 -27.58 -47.47
CA MET A 1 22.90 -27.71 -47.54
C MET A 1 22.30 -27.18 -46.24
N SER A 2 21.56 -26.10 -46.41
CA SER A 2 20.57 -25.41 -45.58
C SER A 2 20.16 -26.01 -44.23
N ASN A 3 20.32 -25.21 -43.18
CA ASN A 3 19.72 -25.40 -41.87
C ASN A 3 18.87 -24.14 -41.58
N ASP A 4 17.82 -23.94 -42.38
CA ASP A 4 17.03 -22.68 -42.45
C ASP A 4 15.60 -22.79 -41.90
N SER A 5 15.20 -23.93 -41.31
CA SER A 5 13.78 -24.19 -41.03
C SER A 5 13.25 -23.72 -39.67
N ASN A 6 14.10 -23.26 -38.73
CA ASN A 6 13.66 -22.88 -37.37
C ASN A 6 13.80 -21.38 -37.03
N ASN A 7 14.47 -20.59 -37.88
CA ASN A 7 14.60 -19.15 -37.66
C ASN A 7 13.39 -18.37 -38.24
N GLN A 8 12.74 -18.92 -39.26
CA GLN A 8 11.58 -18.28 -39.89
C GLN A 8 10.39 -18.15 -38.92
N THR A 9 10.15 -19.16 -38.08
CA THR A 9 9.02 -19.16 -37.12
C THR A 9 9.20 -18.13 -36.00
N THR A 10 10.44 -17.88 -35.57
CA THR A 10 10.73 -16.94 -34.48
C THR A 10 10.62 -15.50 -34.97
N GLU A 11 11.18 -15.20 -36.15
CA GLU A 11 11.05 -13.89 -36.80
C GLU A 11 9.60 -13.58 -37.16
N GLU A 12 8.83 -14.57 -37.63
CA GLU A 12 7.39 -14.44 -37.89
C GLU A 12 6.60 -14.16 -36.62
N LEU A 13 6.92 -14.83 -35.50
CA LEU A 13 6.28 -14.60 -34.20
C LEU A 13 6.61 -13.20 -33.67
N LEU A 14 7.86 -12.76 -33.79
CA LEU A 14 8.29 -11.41 -33.40
C LEU A 14 7.67 -10.34 -34.30
N ALA A 15 7.54 -10.60 -35.61
CA ALA A 15 6.84 -9.73 -36.54
C ALA A 15 5.34 -9.65 -36.21
N GLN A 16 4.70 -10.76 -35.86
CA GLN A 16 3.31 -10.79 -35.42
C GLN A 16 3.10 -10.02 -34.11
N GLN A 17 3.98 -10.19 -33.11
CA GLN A 17 3.91 -9.43 -31.86
C GLN A 17 4.11 -7.92 -32.09
N ARG A 18 5.07 -7.55 -32.94
CA ARG A 18 5.30 -6.14 -33.33
C ARG A 18 4.09 -5.55 -34.06
N GLN A 19 3.51 -6.28 -35.00
CA GLN A 19 2.30 -5.84 -35.71
C GLN A 19 1.10 -5.69 -34.76
N GLN A 20 0.93 -6.62 -33.81
CA GLN A 20 -0.10 -6.51 -32.78
C GLN A 20 0.12 -5.28 -31.90
N PHE A 21 1.36 -5.01 -31.48
CA PHE A 21 1.70 -3.84 -30.69
C PHE A 21 1.48 -2.52 -31.46
N GLU A 22 1.86 -2.47 -32.74
CA GLU A 22 1.61 -1.31 -33.59
C GLU A 22 0.11 -1.05 -33.82
N ASN A 23 -0.68 -2.12 -34.03
CA ASN A 23 -2.12 -2.01 -34.17
C ASN A 23 -2.79 -1.56 -32.87
N TYR A 24 -2.33 -2.06 -31.72
CA TYR A 24 -2.76 -1.61 -30.40
C TYR A 24 -2.48 -0.11 -30.20
N GLN A 25 -1.27 0.36 -30.53
CA GLN A 25 -0.91 1.78 -30.48
C GLN A 25 -1.79 2.64 -31.40
N LYS A 26 -2.05 2.19 -32.63
CA LYS A 26 -2.93 2.87 -33.58
C LYS A 26 -4.39 2.91 -33.08
N GLU A 27 -4.87 1.84 -32.48
CA GLU A 27 -6.21 1.77 -31.91
C GLU A 27 -6.34 2.75 -30.72
N GLN A 28 -5.35 2.80 -29.83
CA GLN A 28 -5.29 3.77 -28.73
C GLN A 28 -5.25 5.22 -29.24
N ALA A 29 -4.40 5.50 -30.24
CA ALA A 29 -4.33 6.83 -30.87
C ALA A 29 -5.63 7.21 -31.59
N SER A 30 -6.33 6.26 -32.20
CA SER A 30 -7.62 6.53 -32.85
C SER A 30 -8.75 6.82 -31.85
N LYS A 31 -8.75 6.14 -30.69
CA LYS A 31 -9.69 6.39 -29.58
C LYS A 31 -9.48 7.75 -28.93
N THR A 32 -8.26 8.30 -28.91
CA THR A 32 -7.99 9.64 -28.36
C THR A 32 -8.55 10.81 -29.17
N LYS A 33 -8.98 10.62 -30.43
CA LYS A 33 -9.47 11.73 -31.27
C LYS A 33 -10.99 11.86 -31.35
N LYS A 34 -11.77 10.96 -30.75
CA LYS A 34 -13.23 11.10 -30.62
C LYS A 34 -13.72 10.51 -29.29
N ARG A 35 -13.59 11.33 -28.25
CA ARG A 35 -14.45 11.47 -27.05
C ARG A 35 -13.62 12.12 -25.94
N TRP A 36 -13.67 13.44 -25.93
CA TRP A 36 -13.41 14.28 -24.76
C TRP A 36 -14.46 13.92 -23.70
N LEU A 37 -14.01 13.74 -22.45
CA LEU A 37 -14.71 13.24 -21.26
C LEU A 37 -14.68 11.71 -21.05
N TRP A 38 -13.87 11.32 -20.05
CA TRP A 38 -13.73 10.03 -19.35
C TRP A 38 -12.56 9.12 -19.76
N GLY A 39 -11.35 9.62 -19.48
CA GLY A 39 -10.19 8.79 -19.14
C GLY A 39 -9.87 8.91 -17.64
N CYS A 40 -9.52 7.79 -16.99
CA CYS A 40 -9.02 7.62 -15.61
C CYS A 40 -9.82 8.19 -14.40
N GLY A 41 -10.83 9.04 -14.59
CA GLY A 41 -11.75 9.49 -13.53
C GLY A 41 -13.01 8.63 -13.36
N GLY A 42 -13.20 7.62 -14.21
CA GLY A 42 -14.42 6.81 -14.22
C GLY A 42 -14.49 5.70 -13.17
N CYS A 43 -13.35 5.23 -12.65
CA CYS A 43 -13.36 4.31 -11.52
C CYS A 43 -13.85 5.01 -10.24
N LEU A 44 -13.45 6.27 -10.03
CA LEU A 44 -13.77 7.01 -8.82
C LEU A 44 -15.27 7.37 -8.73
N VAL A 45 -15.91 7.70 -9.85
CA VAL A 45 -17.35 8.00 -9.87
C VAL A 45 -18.21 6.74 -9.73
N VAL A 46 -17.77 5.60 -10.29
CA VAL A 46 -18.45 4.31 -10.12
C VAL A 46 -18.40 3.83 -8.67
N PHE A 47 -17.26 4.01 -7.98
CA PHE A 47 -17.16 3.71 -6.55
C PHE A 47 -18.03 4.64 -5.69
N ILE A 48 -18.06 5.96 -5.97
CA ILE A 48 -18.92 6.90 -5.24
C ILE A 48 -20.41 6.56 -5.39
N ILE A 49 -20.85 6.19 -6.60
CA ILE A 49 -22.25 5.80 -6.86
C ILE A 49 -22.61 4.49 -6.13
N LEU A 50 -21.69 3.52 -6.05
CA LEU A 50 -21.91 2.27 -5.31
C LEU A 50 -22.00 2.48 -3.78
N SER A 51 -21.22 3.41 -3.21
CA SER A 51 -21.32 3.77 -1.78
C SER A 51 -22.64 4.47 -1.39
N ILE A 52 -23.27 5.21 -2.31
CA ILE A 52 -24.56 5.85 -2.04
C ILE A 52 -25.71 4.82 -1.99
N ILE A 53 -25.63 3.73 -2.76
CA ILE A 53 -26.67 2.69 -2.81
C ILE A 53 -26.73 1.85 -1.51
N PHE A 54 -25.61 1.70 -0.77
CA PHE A 54 -25.60 1.02 0.54
C PHE A 54 -26.11 1.89 1.71
N THR A 55 -26.26 3.21 1.53
CA THR A 55 -26.62 4.15 2.61
C THR A 55 -28.15 4.38 2.73
N ALA A 56 -28.97 3.62 2.00
CA ALA A 56 -30.43 3.76 2.03
C ALA A 56 -31.18 2.60 2.71
N CYS A 57 -30.50 1.77 3.52
CA CYS A 57 -31.14 0.68 4.29
C CYS A 57 -30.68 0.56 5.75
N THR A 58 -30.28 1.65 6.40
CA THR A 58 -29.92 1.66 7.85
C THR A 58 -30.80 2.60 8.68
N GLY A 59 -32.08 2.71 8.30
CA GLY A 59 -33.07 3.50 9.04
C GLY A 59 -33.82 2.77 10.16
N ALA A 60 -33.46 1.53 10.52
CA ALA A 60 -34.27 0.72 11.46
C ALA A 60 -33.51 -0.23 12.40
N PHE A 61 -32.21 -0.04 12.65
CA PHE A 61 -31.48 -0.87 13.64
C PHE A 61 -30.68 -0.09 14.70
N LEU A 62 -30.76 1.25 14.71
CA LEU A 62 -30.02 2.09 15.66
C LEU A 62 -30.77 2.39 16.98
N ASN A 63 -31.94 1.80 17.21
CA ASN A 63 -32.70 2.08 18.44
C ASN A 63 -32.62 0.98 19.52
N GLU A 64 -31.94 -0.14 19.26
CA GLU A 64 -31.82 -1.26 20.23
C GLU A 64 -30.40 -1.39 20.82
N VAL A 65 -29.34 -0.94 20.11
CA VAL A 65 -27.95 -1.07 20.57
C VAL A 65 -27.60 -0.13 21.74
N SER A 66 -28.33 0.97 21.91
CA SER A 66 -28.07 1.92 23.01
C SER A 66 -28.44 1.39 24.40
N LYS A 67 -29.09 0.21 24.51
CA LYS A 67 -29.46 -0.37 25.81
C LYS A 67 -28.48 -1.41 26.36
N GLU A 68 -27.50 -1.87 25.59
CA GLU A 68 -26.59 -2.95 26.01
C GLU A 68 -25.12 -2.50 26.21
N ILE A 69 -24.77 -1.25 25.91
CA ILE A 69 -23.38 -0.75 26.02
C ILE A 69 -22.93 -0.52 27.48
N ASP A 70 -23.83 -0.47 28.46
CA ASP A 70 -23.47 -0.14 29.84
C ASP A 70 -22.97 -1.33 30.70
N LYS A 71 -22.73 -2.52 30.11
CA LYS A 71 -22.39 -3.73 30.90
C LYS A 71 -21.24 -4.62 30.44
N GLN A 72 -20.47 -4.30 29.39
CA GLN A 72 -19.30 -5.11 29.03
C GLN A 72 -18.10 -4.28 28.63
N ASN A 73 -17.40 -3.76 29.64
CA ASN A 73 -15.97 -3.47 29.52
C ASN A 73 -15.21 -4.35 30.52
N THR A 74 -14.82 -5.56 30.08
CA THR A 74 -13.69 -6.29 30.70
C THR A 74 -13.07 -7.31 29.73
N THR A 75 -11.92 -6.92 29.19
CA THR A 75 -10.72 -7.72 28.88
C THR A 75 -10.70 -8.70 27.69
N SER A 76 -9.94 -8.31 26.65
CA SER A 76 -8.83 -9.12 26.14
C SER A 76 -7.66 -8.20 25.73
N GLN A 77 -6.53 -8.42 26.40
CA GLN A 77 -5.28 -7.66 26.29
C GLN A 77 -4.54 -7.99 24.97
N GLY A 78 -4.43 -6.99 24.10
CA GLY A 78 -3.20 -6.72 23.33
C GLY A 78 -2.67 -5.40 23.85
N THR A 79 -1.37 -5.30 24.12
CA THR A 79 -0.73 -4.13 24.73
C THR A 79 -1.01 -2.85 23.94
N VAL A 80 -2.01 -2.08 24.37
CA VAL A 80 -2.21 -0.69 23.95
C VAL A 80 -1.06 0.09 24.57
N LYS A 81 0.02 0.31 23.80
CA LYS A 81 0.93 1.41 24.11
C LYS A 81 0.09 2.67 24.04
N HIS A 82 -0.12 3.26 25.19
CA HIS A 82 -0.77 4.55 25.32
C HIS A 82 -0.02 5.54 24.42
N PRO A 83 -0.69 6.28 23.52
CA PRO A 83 -0.02 7.32 22.75
C PRO A 83 0.59 8.26 23.78
N SER A 84 1.93 8.37 23.79
CA SER A 84 2.60 9.33 24.64
C SER A 84 2.30 10.71 24.07
N HIS A 85 1.16 11.25 24.48
CA HIS A 85 0.73 12.58 24.11
C HIS A 85 1.69 13.56 24.79
N ASP A 86 2.74 13.96 24.07
CA ASP A 86 3.60 15.05 24.52
C ASP A 86 2.72 16.30 24.63
N SER A 87 2.64 16.87 25.82
CA SER A 87 1.90 18.10 26.08
C SER A 87 2.45 19.31 25.31
N ASN A 88 3.63 19.20 24.70
CA ASN A 88 4.24 20.23 23.86
C ASN A 88 3.99 20.03 22.36
N ALA A 89 3.42 18.90 21.94
CA ALA A 89 3.16 18.64 20.53
C ALA A 89 1.92 19.36 20.02
N THR A 90 1.95 19.82 18.78
CA THR A 90 0.77 20.36 18.11
C THR A 90 -0.24 19.24 17.84
N THR A 91 -1.52 19.60 17.67
CA THR A 91 -2.55 18.63 17.25
C THR A 91 -2.15 17.90 15.98
N GLU A 92 -1.50 18.60 15.04
CA GLU A 92 -1.07 18.01 13.77
C GLU A 92 0.07 17.00 13.95
N GLN A 93 1.03 17.29 14.81
CA GLN A 93 2.10 16.36 15.19
C GLN A 93 1.56 15.10 15.86
N ASN A 94 0.60 15.25 16.78
CA ASN A 94 -0.05 14.11 17.43
C ASN A 94 -0.85 13.27 16.43
N ASN A 95 -1.58 13.90 15.51
CA ASN A 95 -2.31 13.21 14.45
C ASN A 95 -1.37 12.42 13.52
N ALA A 96 -0.23 13.02 13.13
CA ALA A 96 0.78 12.37 12.32
C ALA A 96 1.40 11.17 13.06
N LEU A 97 1.67 11.29 14.37
CA LEU A 97 2.17 10.20 15.19
C LEU A 97 1.17 9.03 15.27
N SER A 98 -0.11 9.30 15.52
CA SER A 98 -1.14 8.25 15.53
C SER A 98 -1.28 7.54 14.18
N LYS A 99 -1.09 8.26 13.06
CA LYS A 99 -1.06 7.66 11.72
C LYS A 99 0.18 6.80 11.50
N ALA A 100 1.34 7.27 11.92
CA ALA A 100 2.59 6.51 11.92
C ALA A 100 2.46 5.19 12.70
N GLU A 101 1.84 5.21 13.88
CA GLU A 101 1.56 4.01 14.68
C GLU A 101 0.70 3.01 13.88
N ILE A 102 -0.39 3.47 13.26
CA ILE A 102 -1.25 2.61 12.43
C ILE A 102 -0.46 2.01 11.27
N TYR A 103 0.36 2.80 10.57
CA TYR A 103 1.15 2.32 9.44
C TYR A 103 2.23 1.31 9.84
N SER A 104 2.86 1.50 11.00
CA SER A 104 3.78 0.51 11.55
C SER A 104 3.04 -0.78 11.92
N ASP A 105 1.97 -0.66 12.71
CA ASP A 105 1.35 -1.82 13.37
C ASP A 105 0.47 -2.67 12.44
N THR A 106 -0.12 -2.04 11.41
CA THR A 106 -1.08 -2.72 10.53
C THR A 106 -0.54 -2.98 9.13
N LEU A 107 0.32 -2.08 8.63
CA LEU A 107 0.89 -2.18 7.29
C LEU A 107 2.36 -2.60 7.29
N TYR A 108 2.99 -2.69 8.47
CA TYR A 108 4.38 -3.10 8.64
C TYR A 108 5.34 -2.31 7.75
N MET A 109 5.12 -1.00 7.66
CA MET A 109 5.92 -0.14 6.79
C MET A 109 7.30 0.13 7.40
N SER A 110 8.26 0.44 6.53
CA SER A 110 9.58 0.94 6.93
C SER A 110 9.48 2.37 7.48
N LYS A 111 10.51 2.81 8.20
CA LYS A 111 10.61 4.19 8.68
C LYS A 111 10.45 5.21 7.55
N GLN A 112 11.13 5.00 6.42
CA GLN A 112 11.04 5.88 5.26
C GLN A 112 9.67 5.80 4.58
N GLY A 113 9.12 4.60 4.44
CA GLY A 113 7.79 4.40 3.86
C GLY A 113 6.70 5.14 4.65
N ILE A 114 6.76 5.10 5.98
CA ILE A 114 5.84 5.85 6.85
C ILE A 114 5.97 7.35 6.61
N TYR A 115 7.19 7.89 6.56
CA TYR A 115 7.41 9.31 6.30
C TYR A 115 6.85 9.73 4.93
N ASP A 116 7.16 8.96 3.88
CA ASP A 116 6.69 9.21 2.52
C ASP A 116 5.15 9.20 2.47
N GLN A 117 4.52 8.27 3.19
CA GLN A 117 3.06 8.16 3.23
C GLN A 117 2.40 9.32 3.97
N LEU A 118 2.98 9.76 5.10
CA LEU A 118 2.48 10.89 5.87
C LEU A 118 2.56 12.20 5.07
N THR A 119 3.62 12.38 4.28
CA THR A 119 3.87 13.62 3.52
C THR A 119 3.30 13.60 2.09
N SER A 120 2.93 12.44 1.57
CA SER A 120 2.48 12.27 0.19
C SER A 120 1.26 13.14 -0.14
N GLU A 121 1.30 13.75 -1.33
CA GLU A 121 0.15 14.47 -1.93
C GLU A 121 -1.06 13.57 -2.20
N TYR A 122 -0.89 12.26 -2.14
CA TYR A 122 -1.97 11.27 -2.28
C TYR A 122 -2.21 10.48 -0.99
N GLY A 123 -1.45 10.76 0.07
CA GLY A 123 -1.56 10.18 1.40
C GLY A 123 -2.25 11.12 2.38
N ASP A 124 -1.66 11.29 3.56
CA ASP A 124 -2.24 12.13 4.61
C ASP A 124 -1.93 13.63 4.44
N LYS A 125 -0.93 13.99 3.62
CA LYS A 125 -0.52 15.39 3.33
C LYS A 125 -0.12 16.19 4.57
N PHE A 126 0.42 15.55 5.58
CA PHE A 126 0.97 16.27 6.73
C PHE A 126 2.17 17.12 6.29
N PRO A 127 2.36 18.31 6.90
CA PRO A 127 3.59 19.07 6.75
C PRO A 127 4.81 18.21 7.13
N ALA A 128 5.94 18.44 6.47
CA ALA A 128 7.16 17.67 6.67
C ALA A 128 7.60 17.68 8.15
N GLU A 129 7.49 18.81 8.84
CA GLU A 129 7.78 18.95 10.27
C GLU A 129 6.90 18.07 11.18
N ALA A 130 5.62 17.85 10.83
CA ALA A 130 4.72 17.00 11.59
C ALA A 130 5.02 15.51 11.33
N ALA A 131 5.31 15.16 10.08
CA ALA A 131 5.74 13.81 9.73
C ALA A 131 7.09 13.46 10.37
N GLN A 132 8.05 14.39 10.38
CA GLN A 132 9.34 14.18 11.03
C GLN A 132 9.16 13.98 12.54
N TYR A 133 8.33 14.81 13.19
CA TYR A 133 7.99 14.62 14.58
C TYR A 133 7.42 13.21 14.84
N ALA A 134 6.48 12.75 14.00
CA ALA A 134 5.91 11.42 14.11
C ALA A 134 6.99 10.33 14.02
N ILE A 135 7.90 10.43 13.06
CA ILE A 135 9.00 9.48 12.88
C ILE A 135 9.99 9.46 14.04
N ASP A 136 10.25 10.62 14.66
CA ASP A 136 11.18 10.74 15.78
C ASP A 136 10.59 10.20 17.10
N HIS A 137 9.26 10.22 17.23
CA HIS A 137 8.55 9.78 18.44
C HIS A 137 7.91 8.39 18.30
N LEU A 138 7.82 7.85 17.08
CA LEU A 138 7.30 6.52 16.83
C LEU A 138 8.23 5.44 17.42
N GLN A 139 7.69 4.65 18.34
CA GLN A 139 8.39 3.53 18.97
C GLN A 139 8.07 2.21 18.25
N ALA A 140 8.58 2.06 17.04
CA ALA A 140 8.37 0.90 16.18
C ALA A 140 9.59 -0.05 16.13
N ASP A 141 9.33 -1.34 15.97
CA ASP A 141 10.34 -2.35 15.66
C ASP A 141 10.37 -2.59 14.15
N TYR A 142 11.17 -1.78 13.44
CA TYR A 142 11.25 -1.85 11.98
C TYR A 142 11.85 -3.15 11.45
N LYS A 143 12.66 -3.86 12.24
CA LYS A 143 13.16 -5.19 11.89
C LYS A 143 12.02 -6.21 11.89
N ASN A 144 11.15 -6.14 12.89
CA ASN A 144 9.94 -6.95 12.93
C ASN A 144 8.96 -6.56 11.80
N ASN A 145 8.82 -5.28 11.47
CA ASN A 145 8.01 -4.85 10.32
C ASN A 145 8.54 -5.45 9.01
N ALA A 146 9.85 -5.40 8.79
CA ALA A 146 10.48 -6.01 7.61
C ALA A 146 10.22 -7.52 7.55
N LEU A 147 10.31 -8.22 8.68
CA LEU A 147 9.99 -9.66 8.75
C LEU A 147 8.53 -9.95 8.38
N ASN A 148 7.56 -9.18 8.88
CA ASN A 148 6.14 -9.36 8.52
C ASN A 148 5.89 -9.12 7.02
N LYS A 149 6.57 -8.14 6.41
CA LYS A 149 6.54 -7.92 4.96
C LYS A 149 7.15 -9.09 4.19
N ALA A 150 8.31 -9.57 4.63
CA ALA A 150 8.97 -10.73 4.03
C ALA A 150 8.09 -11.99 4.08
N GLU A 151 7.45 -12.26 5.21
CA GLU A 151 6.50 -13.36 5.37
C GLU A 151 5.31 -13.21 4.42
N SER A 152 4.75 -12.01 4.29
CA SER A 152 3.64 -11.73 3.37
C SER A 152 4.05 -11.97 1.92
N TYR A 153 5.22 -11.48 1.50
CA TYR A 153 5.72 -11.70 0.14
C TYR A 153 6.04 -13.16 -0.15
N SER A 154 6.62 -13.87 0.81
CA SER A 154 6.88 -15.30 0.67
C SER A 154 5.59 -16.12 0.55
N LYS A 155 4.61 -15.82 1.40
CA LYS A 155 3.36 -16.59 1.49
C LYS A 155 2.39 -16.29 0.34
N ASP A 156 2.17 -15.01 0.06
CA ASP A 156 1.08 -14.57 -0.82
C ASP A 156 1.56 -14.38 -2.26
N MET A 157 2.84 -14.05 -2.44
CA MET A 157 3.46 -13.83 -3.76
C MET A 157 4.47 -14.89 -4.16
N HIS A 158 4.78 -15.85 -3.27
CA HIS A 158 5.73 -16.94 -3.53
C HIS A 158 7.10 -16.47 -4.02
N MET A 159 7.53 -15.29 -3.56
CA MET A 159 8.81 -14.71 -3.92
C MET A 159 9.97 -15.46 -3.25
N SER A 160 11.10 -15.54 -3.94
CA SER A 160 12.35 -16.06 -3.40
C SER A 160 12.96 -15.10 -2.37
N LYS A 161 13.87 -15.59 -1.52
CA LYS A 161 14.57 -14.75 -0.53
C LYS A 161 15.30 -13.55 -1.18
N ASN A 162 15.89 -13.75 -2.36
CA ASN A 162 16.57 -12.67 -3.06
C ASN A 162 15.59 -11.60 -3.57
N GLU A 163 14.48 -12.01 -4.20
CA GLU A 163 13.45 -11.07 -4.66
C GLU A 163 12.81 -10.31 -3.49
N ILE A 164 12.62 -10.99 -2.34
CA ILE A 164 12.12 -10.34 -1.12
C ILE A 164 13.13 -9.31 -0.62
N GLN A 165 14.43 -9.63 -0.58
CA GLN A 165 15.46 -8.68 -0.15
C GLN A 165 15.47 -7.44 -1.05
N GLU A 166 15.48 -7.63 -2.38
CA GLU A 166 15.42 -6.54 -3.36
C GLU A 166 14.15 -5.70 -3.19
N GLN A 167 13.00 -6.33 -2.97
CA GLN A 167 11.74 -5.62 -2.77
C GLN A 167 11.70 -4.83 -1.46
N LEU A 168 12.27 -5.38 -0.38
CA LEU A 168 12.34 -4.72 0.91
C LEU A 168 13.21 -3.46 0.86
N THR A 169 14.33 -3.49 0.14
CA THR A 169 15.31 -2.38 0.09
C THR A 169 15.10 -1.41 -1.08
N SER A 170 14.31 -1.80 -2.08
CA SER A 170 14.07 -0.98 -3.27
C SER A 170 13.54 0.42 -2.94
N GLU A 171 14.09 1.43 -3.62
CA GLU A 171 13.66 2.83 -3.55
C GLU A 171 12.19 3.03 -3.99
N TYR A 172 11.65 2.09 -4.77
CA TYR A 172 10.26 2.06 -5.24
C TYR A 172 9.44 0.97 -4.54
N GLY A 173 10.05 0.19 -3.66
CA GLY A 173 9.43 -0.87 -2.87
C GLY A 173 9.18 -0.41 -1.44
N GLU A 174 9.64 -1.20 -0.48
CA GLU A 174 9.36 -0.96 0.94
C GLU A 174 10.35 -0.01 1.62
N LYS A 175 11.52 0.26 1.02
CA LYS A 175 12.53 1.20 1.53
C LYS A 175 13.02 0.91 2.96
N PHE A 176 13.06 -0.36 3.35
CA PHE A 176 13.78 -0.77 4.56
C PHE A 176 15.28 -0.56 4.39
N THR A 177 15.97 -0.40 5.51
CA THR A 177 17.45 -0.43 5.51
C THR A 177 17.94 -1.84 5.17
N GLU A 178 19.19 -1.93 4.69
CA GLU A 178 19.80 -3.22 4.38
C GLU A 178 19.85 -4.13 5.62
N GLU A 179 20.10 -3.56 6.80
CA GLU A 179 20.14 -4.32 8.06
C GLU A 179 18.77 -4.87 8.49
N GLU A 180 17.68 -4.13 8.22
CA GLU A 180 16.31 -4.58 8.50
C GLU A 180 15.87 -5.66 7.52
N ALA A 181 16.16 -5.47 6.23
CA ALA A 181 15.88 -6.46 5.20
C ALA A 181 16.67 -7.75 5.44
N GLN A 182 17.97 -7.66 5.75
CA GLN A 182 18.78 -8.82 6.06
C GLN A 182 18.26 -9.57 7.29
N TYR A 183 17.88 -8.85 8.35
CA TYR A 183 17.23 -9.46 9.50
C TYR A 183 15.96 -10.22 9.10
N ALA A 184 15.12 -9.64 8.23
CA ALA A 184 13.92 -10.31 7.75
C ALA A 184 14.25 -11.62 7.02
N ILE A 185 15.23 -11.61 6.11
CA ILE A 185 15.65 -12.79 5.33
C ILE A 185 16.23 -13.90 6.20
N ASP A 186 17.04 -13.53 7.19
CA ASP A 186 17.67 -14.45 8.14
C ASP A 186 16.63 -15.17 9.02
N ASN A 187 15.51 -14.50 9.29
CA ASN A 187 14.44 -15.02 10.15
C ASN A 187 13.24 -15.58 9.37
N LEU A 188 13.23 -15.46 8.04
CA LEU A 188 12.18 -15.97 7.17
C LEU A 188 12.23 -17.51 7.06
N LYS A 189 11.11 -18.15 7.39
CA LYS A 189 10.95 -19.62 7.49
C LYS A 189 10.62 -20.31 6.17
#